data_AF-A0A182JDG9-F1
#
_entry.id   AF-A0A182JDG9-F1
#
_cell.length_a   1.000
_cell.length_b   1.000
_cell.length_c   1.000
_cell.angle_alpha   90.00
_cell.angle_beta   90.00
_cell.angle_gamma   90.00
#
_symmetry.space_group_name_H-M   'P 1'
#
loop_
_entity.id
_entity.type
_entity.pdbx_description
1 polymer ?
#
loop_
_entity_poly.entity_id
_entity_poly.type
_entity_poly.pdbx_seq_one_letter_code
_entity_poly.pdbx_strand_id
1 'polypeptide(L)'
;MSVGHGNSYDYRTVDTERNERCGCCVRTMKWFPVLFIVSVIGWSYYAFVIQLSFFTVTSILQRILFLLFYHAILVMFLWSYYQTVFTEIGRVPSRFRIPRTELDRMIRATSEDEQKQILEAFAKELPVVTRTLNASVRFCEKCRLVKPDRAHHCSVCGVCVLKLDHHCPWVNNCINFTNYKYFILFLGYALLYCLYVALTTVAYMELIWTGKIDGRFHILFLFFVSVMFAISLVSLFGYHCYLVLLNRTTLESFRTPIFRYGGPDKNGFSLGKLSNFQEVFGDDRRLWFVPVYTSLGDGMLFPTQSHHLASNSPHEVGSPVAPLTAGNAHCNGAVENGNGRLALAPIAQTVVLEHLDETKAHVAGTVAATDGAIEHRPGQQHSAVALPPQVQPNGLQQQESKESSVPTPRPLYVGDGVVYPMRCYDEDAEALLGGEQQTERPGTGNLQDYEAATFLNEYGNLMH
;
A
#
# COMPACT_ATOMS: atom_id res chain seq x y z
N MET A 1 -55.75 41.77 -6.60
CA MET A 1 -54.52 41.74 -7.42
C MET A 1 -53.67 40.60 -6.89
N SER A 2 -53.38 39.63 -7.76
CA SER A 2 -52.89 38.28 -7.42
C SER A 2 -51.40 38.23 -7.06
N VAL A 3 -51.09 37.36 -6.10
CA VAL A 3 -49.76 37.00 -5.61
C VAL A 3 -49.18 35.88 -6.50
N GLY A 4 -48.02 36.09 -7.11
CA GLY A 4 -47.32 35.09 -7.92
C GLY A 4 -46.50 34.13 -7.06
N HIS A 5 -46.83 32.83 -7.10
CA HIS A 5 -46.03 31.75 -6.53
C HIS A 5 -44.91 31.36 -7.51
N GLY A 6 -43.66 31.37 -7.06
CA GLY A 6 -42.52 30.84 -7.80
C GLY A 6 -42.41 29.32 -7.59
N ASN A 7 -42.54 28.55 -8.66
CA ASN A 7 -42.32 27.10 -8.65
C ASN A 7 -40.82 26.81 -8.47
N SER A 8 -40.47 26.17 -7.34
CA SER A 8 -39.17 25.55 -7.10
C SER A 8 -39.07 24.26 -7.93
N TYR A 9 -38.24 24.24 -8.96
CA TYR A 9 -37.90 23.03 -9.70
C TYR A 9 -37.00 22.13 -8.83
N ASP A 10 -37.53 21.01 -8.33
CA ASP A 10 -36.75 20.00 -7.61
C ASP A 10 -36.08 19.03 -8.60
N TYR A 11 -34.77 19.20 -8.81
CA TYR A 11 -33.94 18.34 -9.67
C TYR A 11 -33.61 16.97 -9.03
N ARG A 12 -34.01 16.68 -7.78
CA ARG A 12 -33.55 15.47 -7.05
C ARG A 12 -34.23 14.15 -7.43
N THR A 13 -35.43 14.17 -8.01
CA THR A 13 -36.28 12.97 -8.11
C THR A 13 -36.15 12.19 -9.43
N VAL A 14 -35.67 12.82 -10.51
CA VAL A 14 -35.49 12.14 -11.81
C VAL A 14 -34.12 11.45 -11.92
N ASP A 15 -33.12 11.97 -11.22
CA ASP A 15 -31.76 11.39 -11.16
C ASP A 15 -31.64 10.21 -10.19
N THR A 16 -32.68 9.87 -9.42
CA THR A 16 -32.63 8.78 -8.43
C THR A 16 -33.02 7.44 -9.06
N GLU A 17 -34.13 7.33 -9.81
CA GLU A 17 -34.59 6.04 -10.36
C GLU A 17 -33.75 5.50 -11.55
N ARG A 18 -33.27 6.37 -12.45
CA ARG A 18 -32.38 5.95 -13.56
C ARG A 18 -30.99 5.55 -13.04
N ASN A 19 -30.59 6.13 -11.91
CA ASN A 19 -29.33 5.88 -11.23
C ASN A 19 -29.39 4.62 -10.34
N GLU A 20 -30.57 4.13 -9.96
CA GLU A 20 -30.70 2.90 -9.16
C GLU A 20 -30.50 1.61 -9.97
N ARG A 21 -31.10 1.51 -11.18
CA ARG A 21 -30.86 0.36 -12.09
C ARG A 21 -29.42 0.34 -12.60
N CYS A 22 -28.88 1.50 -12.97
CA CYS A 22 -27.47 1.64 -13.35
C CYS A 22 -26.54 1.41 -12.14
N GLY A 23 -26.94 1.85 -10.95
CA GLY A 23 -26.20 1.71 -9.71
C GLY A 23 -26.06 0.27 -9.25
N CYS A 24 -27.10 -0.56 -9.37
CA CYS A 24 -27.01 -2.00 -9.08
C CYS A 24 -26.04 -2.72 -10.03
N CYS A 25 -26.13 -2.43 -11.34
CA CYS A 25 -25.21 -2.98 -12.34
C CYS A 25 -23.76 -2.54 -12.07
N VAL A 26 -23.52 -1.25 -11.80
CA VAL A 26 -22.18 -0.72 -11.49
C VAL A 26 -21.64 -1.32 -10.19
N ARG A 27 -22.46 -1.46 -9.14
CA ARG A 27 -22.07 -2.13 -7.89
C ARG A 27 -21.68 -3.58 -8.10
N THR A 28 -22.41 -4.29 -8.97
CA THR A 28 -22.11 -5.69 -9.32
C THR A 28 -20.82 -5.79 -10.14
N MET A 29 -20.63 -4.92 -11.14
CA MET A 29 -19.42 -4.92 -11.97
C MET A 29 -18.15 -4.65 -11.18
N LYS A 30 -18.22 -3.86 -10.09
CA LYS A 30 -17.08 -3.63 -9.20
C LYS A 30 -16.56 -4.92 -8.52
N TRP A 31 -17.37 -5.96 -8.38
CA TRP A 31 -16.96 -7.25 -7.83
C TRP A 31 -16.30 -8.18 -8.85
N PHE A 32 -16.39 -7.87 -10.15
CA PHE A 32 -15.82 -8.73 -11.20
C PHE A 32 -14.34 -9.05 -10.99
N PRO A 33 -13.44 -8.10 -10.67
CA PRO A 33 -12.02 -8.41 -10.45
C PRO A 33 -11.80 -9.36 -9.26
N VAL A 34 -12.59 -9.22 -8.18
CA VAL A 34 -12.51 -10.11 -7.01
C VAL A 34 -12.95 -11.52 -7.38
N LEU A 35 -14.09 -11.65 -8.07
CA LEU A 35 -14.60 -12.94 -8.53
C LEU A 35 -13.63 -13.63 -9.51
N PHE A 36 -12.98 -12.85 -10.37
CA PHE A 36 -11.95 -13.35 -11.27
C PHE A 36 -10.77 -13.95 -10.49
N ILE A 37 -10.22 -13.22 -9.52
CA ILE A 37 -9.11 -13.72 -8.68
C ILE A 37 -9.51 -14.99 -7.92
N VAL A 38 -10.69 -15.00 -7.28
CA VAL A 38 -11.20 -16.19 -6.58
C VAL A 38 -11.35 -17.38 -7.52
N SER A 39 -11.82 -17.16 -8.74
CA SER A 39 -11.97 -18.21 -9.75
C SER A 39 -10.61 -18.78 -10.19
N VAL A 40 -9.61 -17.92 -10.41
CA VAL A 40 -8.24 -18.35 -10.75
C VAL A 40 -7.63 -19.17 -9.61
N ILE A 41 -7.83 -18.77 -8.35
CA ILE A 41 -7.36 -19.52 -7.18
C ILE A 41 -8.08 -20.87 -7.04
N GLY A 42 -9.40 -20.91 -7.30
CA GLY A 42 -10.17 -22.16 -7.27
C GLY A 42 -9.70 -23.15 -8.35
N TRP A 43 -9.46 -22.66 -9.56
CA TRP A 43 -8.89 -23.47 -10.64
C TRP A 43 -7.46 -23.91 -10.33
N SER A 44 -6.61 -23.03 -9.79
CA SER A 44 -5.23 -23.40 -9.44
C SER A 44 -5.18 -24.42 -8.32
N TYR A 45 -6.13 -24.39 -7.38
CA TYR A 45 -6.32 -25.44 -6.38
C TYR A 45 -6.61 -26.79 -7.01
N TYR A 46 -7.57 -26.86 -7.93
CA TYR A 46 -7.86 -28.08 -8.67
C TYR A 46 -6.63 -28.59 -9.43
N ALA A 47 -5.94 -27.72 -10.17
CA ALA A 47 -4.77 -28.10 -10.95
C ALA A 47 -3.61 -28.59 -10.07
N PHE A 48 -3.33 -27.91 -8.95
CA PHE A 48 -2.23 -28.27 -8.07
C PHE A 48 -2.52 -29.52 -7.24
N VAL A 49 -3.70 -29.57 -6.59
CA VAL A 49 -4.03 -30.65 -5.67
C VAL A 49 -4.39 -31.90 -6.46
N ILE A 50 -5.32 -31.81 -7.41
CA ILE A 50 -5.82 -33.00 -8.11
C ILE A 50 -4.86 -33.44 -9.20
N GLN A 51 -4.58 -32.57 -10.18
CA GLN A 51 -3.82 -32.97 -11.38
C GLN A 51 -2.34 -33.22 -11.07
N LEU A 52 -1.67 -32.27 -10.38
CA LEU A 52 -0.28 -32.46 -10.01
C LEU A 52 -0.15 -33.44 -8.83
N SER A 53 -0.71 -33.13 -7.66
CA SER A 53 -0.37 -33.88 -6.44
C SER A 53 -0.93 -35.31 -6.42
N PHE A 54 -2.18 -35.53 -6.82
CA PHE A 54 -2.79 -36.87 -6.77
C PHE A 54 -2.52 -37.73 -8.00
N PHE A 55 -2.57 -37.16 -9.21
CA PHE A 55 -2.39 -37.93 -10.45
C PHE A 55 -0.96 -37.99 -10.96
N THR A 56 -0.13 -36.97 -10.70
CA THR A 56 1.24 -36.92 -11.25
C THR A 56 2.31 -37.36 -10.25
N VAL A 57 2.24 -36.89 -8.99
CA VAL A 57 3.26 -37.22 -7.98
C VAL A 57 3.09 -38.65 -7.47
N THR A 58 4.06 -39.53 -7.74
CA THR A 58 4.02 -40.95 -7.35
C THR A 58 4.46 -41.19 -5.90
N SER A 59 5.44 -40.42 -5.40
CA SER A 59 5.95 -40.54 -4.03
C SER A 59 4.95 -40.01 -3.00
N ILE A 60 4.53 -40.87 -2.06
CA ILE A 60 3.59 -40.51 -1.00
C ILE A 60 4.17 -39.41 -0.10
N LEU A 61 5.44 -39.53 0.31
CA LEU A 61 6.09 -38.54 1.15
C LEU A 61 6.14 -37.17 0.46
N GLN A 62 6.53 -37.15 -0.82
CA GLN A 62 6.58 -35.91 -1.60
C GLN A 62 5.19 -35.27 -1.72
N ARG A 63 4.16 -36.07 -2.00
CA ARG A 63 2.77 -35.61 -2.07
C ARG A 63 2.32 -34.98 -0.75
N ILE A 64 2.60 -35.62 0.38
CA ILE A 64 2.25 -35.10 1.71
C ILE A 64 2.94 -33.76 1.96
N LEU A 65 4.24 -33.67 1.70
CA LEU A 65 4.99 -32.42 1.88
C LEU A 65 4.46 -31.31 0.96
N PHE A 66 4.17 -31.63 -0.30
CA PHE A 66 3.60 -30.67 -1.24
C PHE A 66 2.28 -30.12 -0.76
N LEU A 67 1.35 -31.01 -0.37
CA LEU A 67 0.04 -30.59 0.12
C LEU A 67 0.13 -29.79 1.43
N LEU A 68 1.01 -30.18 2.35
CA LEU A 68 1.17 -29.47 3.63
C LEU A 68 1.60 -28.02 3.43
N PHE A 69 2.70 -27.79 2.70
CA PHE A 69 3.20 -26.44 2.44
C PHE A 69 2.24 -25.63 1.57
N TYR A 70 1.66 -26.26 0.54
CA TYR A 70 0.66 -25.62 -0.31
C TYR A 70 -0.52 -25.07 0.49
N HIS A 71 -1.12 -25.89 1.36
CA HIS A 71 -2.27 -25.46 2.16
C HIS A 71 -1.89 -24.43 3.22
N ALA A 72 -0.72 -24.55 3.85
CA ALA A 72 -0.25 -23.54 4.81
C ALA A 72 -0.12 -22.15 4.16
N ILE A 73 0.49 -22.08 2.97
CA ILE A 73 0.63 -20.84 2.22
C ILE A 73 -0.74 -20.34 1.74
N LEU A 74 -1.58 -21.23 1.20
CA LEU A 74 -2.92 -20.88 0.70
C LEU A 74 -3.82 -20.31 1.80
N VAL A 75 -3.78 -20.89 3.01
CA VAL A 75 -4.56 -20.37 4.15
C VAL A 75 -4.14 -18.94 4.50
N MET A 76 -2.84 -18.67 4.58
CA MET A 76 -2.34 -17.32 4.87
C MET A 76 -2.65 -16.33 3.74
N PHE A 77 -2.56 -16.79 2.49
CA PHE A 77 -2.92 -16.01 1.32
C PHE A 77 -4.42 -15.65 1.31
N LEU A 78 -5.31 -16.62 1.50
CA LEU A 78 -6.75 -16.37 1.52
C LEU A 78 -7.17 -15.54 2.73
N TRP A 79 -6.57 -15.77 3.90
CA TRP A 79 -6.87 -14.98 5.10
C TRP A 79 -6.46 -13.52 4.92
N SER A 80 -5.25 -13.26 4.43
CA SER A 80 -4.81 -11.88 4.13
C SER A 80 -5.65 -11.23 3.04
N TYR A 81 -5.99 -11.94 1.96
CA TYR A 81 -6.86 -11.42 0.91
C TYR A 81 -8.26 -11.07 1.43
N TYR A 82 -8.87 -11.96 2.22
CA TYR A 82 -10.16 -11.72 2.87
C TYR A 82 -10.12 -10.44 3.73
N GLN A 83 -9.10 -10.30 4.58
CA GLN A 83 -8.95 -9.12 5.42
C GLN A 83 -8.78 -7.85 4.58
N THR A 84 -8.02 -7.88 3.48
CA THR A 84 -7.88 -6.72 2.59
C THR A 84 -9.21 -6.32 1.92
N VAL A 85 -9.99 -7.31 1.46
CA VAL A 85 -11.29 -7.07 0.79
C VAL A 85 -12.33 -6.55 1.76
N PHE A 86 -12.52 -7.22 2.90
CA PHE A 86 -13.68 -7.01 3.77
C PHE A 86 -13.42 -6.11 4.98
N THR A 87 -12.19 -5.71 5.27
CA THR A 87 -11.94 -4.69 6.30
C THR A 87 -12.52 -3.35 5.85
N GLU A 88 -13.33 -2.75 6.71
CA GLU A 88 -13.93 -1.45 6.44
C GLU A 88 -12.88 -0.37 6.22
N ILE A 89 -13.18 0.56 5.31
CA ILE A 89 -12.35 1.73 5.07
C ILE A 89 -12.28 2.61 6.32
N GLY A 90 -11.09 3.08 6.69
CA GLY A 90 -10.92 4.09 7.73
C GLY A 90 -11.55 5.42 7.30
N ARG A 91 -12.78 5.70 7.74
CA ARG A 91 -13.49 6.95 7.42
C ARG A 91 -13.04 8.08 8.35
N VAL A 92 -13.06 9.30 7.84
CA VAL A 92 -12.79 10.48 8.64
C VAL A 92 -13.95 10.72 9.64
N PRO A 93 -13.69 10.86 10.95
CA PRO A 93 -14.74 11.10 11.94
C PRO A 93 -15.45 12.45 11.77
N SER A 94 -16.67 12.54 12.30
CA SER A 94 -17.55 13.72 12.19
C SER A 94 -16.94 15.01 12.74
N ARG A 95 -16.03 14.95 13.72
CA ARG A 95 -15.34 16.13 14.29
C ARG A 95 -14.55 16.95 13.26
N PHE A 96 -14.14 16.35 12.16
CA PHE A 96 -13.45 17.04 11.06
C PHE A 96 -14.44 17.69 10.06
N ARG A 97 -15.73 17.38 10.16
CA ARG A 97 -16.77 17.92 9.30
C ARG A 97 -17.11 19.33 9.75
N ILE A 98 -17.13 20.25 8.79
CA ILE A 98 -17.43 21.65 9.08
C ILE A 98 -18.91 21.77 9.46
N PRO A 99 -19.25 22.39 10.61
CA PRO A 99 -20.62 22.67 10.98
C PRO A 99 -21.37 23.45 9.89
N ARG A 100 -22.68 23.23 9.75
CA ARG A 100 -23.47 23.89 8.69
C ARG A 100 -23.35 25.42 8.72
N THR A 101 -23.33 26.00 9.92
CA THR A 101 -23.19 27.44 10.12
C THR A 101 -21.88 28.00 9.55
N GLU A 102 -20.76 27.32 9.79
CA GLU A 102 -19.44 27.69 9.26
C GLU A 102 -19.35 27.43 7.76
N LEU A 103 -19.98 26.34 7.29
CA LEU A 103 -20.06 26.05 5.86
C LEU A 103 -20.87 27.12 5.11
N ASP A 104 -21.99 27.58 5.66
CA ASP A 104 -22.79 28.65 5.06
C ASP A 104 -22.07 29.99 5.09
N ARG A 105 -21.21 30.24 6.09
CA ARG A 105 -20.29 31.39 6.11
C ARG A 105 -19.26 31.27 5.00
N MET A 106 -18.63 30.11 4.84
CA MET A 106 -17.67 29.85 3.77
C MET A 106 -18.27 29.99 2.37
N ILE A 107 -19.50 29.49 2.15
CA ILE A 107 -20.18 29.59 0.85
C ILE A 107 -20.57 31.04 0.53
N ARG A 108 -20.90 31.84 1.55
CA ARG A 108 -21.25 33.26 1.39
C ARG A 108 -20.04 34.19 1.33
N ALA A 109 -18.84 33.68 1.64
CA ALA A 109 -17.62 34.46 1.60
C ALA A 109 -17.42 35.05 0.21
N THR A 110 -17.15 36.36 0.15
CA THR A 110 -17.00 37.07 -1.13
C THR A 110 -15.58 37.02 -1.68
N SER A 111 -14.63 36.53 -0.88
CA SER A 111 -13.21 36.42 -1.23
C SER A 111 -12.63 35.07 -0.80
N GLU A 112 -11.63 34.61 -1.55
CA GLU A 112 -10.89 33.39 -1.20
C GLU A 112 -10.16 33.51 0.15
N ASP A 113 -9.74 34.72 0.52
CA ASP A 113 -9.00 34.94 1.77
C ASP A 113 -9.92 34.85 2.99
N GLU A 114 -11.16 35.33 2.89
CA GLU A 114 -12.19 35.12 3.91
C GLU A 114 -12.50 33.62 4.07
N GLN A 115 -12.65 32.89 2.96
CA GLN A 115 -12.85 31.44 3.00
C GLN A 115 -11.66 30.73 3.69
N LYS A 116 -10.42 31.08 3.32
CA LYS A 116 -9.20 30.53 3.96
C LYS A 116 -9.16 30.82 5.46
N GLN A 117 -9.54 32.02 5.89
CA GLN A 117 -9.57 32.40 7.30
C GLN A 117 -10.57 31.57 8.11
N ILE A 118 -11.77 31.32 7.57
CA ILE A 118 -12.78 30.48 8.24
C ILE A 118 -12.26 29.05 8.39
N LEU A 119 -11.68 28.50 7.32
CA LEU A 119 -11.07 27.16 7.38
C LEU A 119 -9.90 27.08 8.37
N GLU A 120 -9.03 28.09 8.39
CA GLU A 120 -7.91 28.13 9.34
C GLU A 120 -8.41 28.27 10.79
N ALA A 121 -9.48 29.03 11.03
CA ALA A 121 -10.07 29.13 12.36
C ALA A 121 -10.58 27.76 12.84
N PHE A 122 -11.33 27.04 12.01
CA PHE A 122 -11.80 25.70 12.33
C PHE A 122 -10.66 24.68 12.47
N ALA A 123 -9.65 24.75 11.60
CA ALA A 123 -8.52 23.82 11.61
C ALA A 123 -7.58 23.97 12.81
N LYS A 124 -7.59 25.12 13.52
CA LYS A 124 -6.79 25.33 14.74
C LYS A 124 -7.15 24.36 15.86
N GLU A 125 -8.39 23.88 15.89
CA GLU A 125 -8.87 22.91 16.89
C GLU A 125 -8.58 21.45 16.51
N LEU A 126 -7.98 21.22 15.33
CA LEU A 126 -7.72 19.91 14.78
C LEU A 126 -6.22 19.60 14.74
N PRO A 127 -5.81 18.33 14.93
CA PRO A 127 -4.42 17.92 14.84
C PRO A 127 -3.98 17.79 13.36
N VAL A 128 -3.92 18.91 12.64
CA VAL A 128 -3.56 18.95 11.21
C VAL A 128 -2.32 19.80 10.97
N VAL A 129 -1.22 19.16 10.58
CA VAL A 129 0.06 19.83 10.32
C VAL A 129 0.34 20.02 8.84
N THR A 130 -0.34 19.30 7.95
CA THR A 130 -0.15 19.44 6.50
C THR A 130 -1.08 20.49 5.88
N ARG A 131 -0.62 21.06 4.77
CA ARG A 131 -1.28 22.10 3.98
C ARG A 131 -1.28 21.71 2.50
N THR A 132 -2.03 22.47 1.72
CA THR A 132 -1.98 22.44 0.25
C THR A 132 -0.71 23.12 -0.28
N LEU A 133 -0.49 23.09 -1.60
CA LEU A 133 0.64 23.78 -2.24
C LEU A 133 0.59 25.31 -2.06
N ASN A 134 -0.59 25.90 -1.96
CA ASN A 134 -0.80 27.32 -1.67
C ASN A 134 -0.90 27.62 -0.16
N ALA A 135 -0.33 26.75 0.68
CA ALA A 135 -0.28 26.87 2.13
C ALA A 135 -1.65 26.98 2.83
N SER A 136 -2.75 26.55 2.19
CA SER A 136 -4.09 26.56 2.78
C SER A 136 -4.44 25.22 3.45
N VAL A 137 -5.46 25.25 4.32
CA VAL A 137 -6.00 24.04 4.95
C VAL A 137 -6.51 23.07 3.88
N ARG A 138 -6.15 21.79 4.03
CA ARG A 138 -6.61 20.73 3.13
C ARG A 138 -8.10 20.46 3.33
N PHE A 139 -8.95 21.02 2.47
CA PHE A 139 -10.39 20.83 2.52
C PHE A 139 -10.89 19.77 1.53
N CYS A 140 -11.99 19.11 1.85
CA CYS A 140 -12.79 18.33 0.90
C CYS A 140 -14.16 18.97 0.72
N GLU A 141 -14.42 19.53 -0.47
CA GLU A 141 -15.72 20.11 -0.81
C GLU A 141 -16.84 19.06 -0.84
N LYS A 142 -16.58 17.90 -1.44
CA LYS A 142 -17.55 16.79 -1.55
C LYS A 142 -18.01 16.28 -0.19
N CYS A 143 -17.06 16.08 0.73
CA CYS A 143 -17.36 15.57 2.07
C CYS A 143 -17.63 16.67 3.10
N ARG A 144 -17.37 17.95 2.76
CA ARG A 144 -17.51 19.13 3.62
C ARG A 144 -16.73 19.00 4.93
N LEU A 145 -15.48 18.56 4.84
CA LEU A 145 -14.61 18.31 5.99
C LEU A 145 -13.18 18.80 5.75
N VAL A 146 -12.49 19.16 6.82
CA VAL A 146 -11.04 19.34 6.83
C VAL A 146 -10.40 17.95 6.81
N LYS A 147 -9.53 17.69 5.85
CA LYS A 147 -8.86 16.39 5.71
C LYS A 147 -7.82 16.25 6.83
N PRO A 148 -7.90 15.19 7.67
CA PRO A 148 -6.77 14.81 8.51
C PRO A 148 -5.50 14.64 7.68
N ASP A 149 -4.34 14.68 8.33
CA ASP A 149 -3.09 14.44 7.64
C ASP A 149 -3.11 13.07 6.96
N ARG A 150 -2.51 13.00 5.76
CA ARG A 150 -2.47 11.79 4.91
C ARG A 150 -3.84 11.29 4.43
N ALA A 151 -4.95 11.93 4.77
CA ALA A 151 -6.28 11.57 4.28
C ALA A 151 -6.58 12.18 2.90
N HIS A 152 -7.23 11.41 2.03
CA HIS A 152 -7.62 11.85 0.69
C HIS A 152 -9.03 11.38 0.33
N HIS A 153 -9.69 12.08 -0.59
CA HIS A 153 -11.02 11.70 -1.09
C HIS A 153 -10.87 10.67 -2.21
N CYS A 154 -11.47 9.50 -2.06
CA CYS A 154 -11.58 8.52 -3.13
C CYS A 154 -12.90 8.72 -3.87
N SER A 155 -12.84 9.09 -5.16
CA SER A 155 -14.04 9.26 -5.99
C SER A 155 -14.83 7.97 -6.18
N VAL A 156 -14.16 6.81 -6.21
CA VAL A 156 -14.81 5.50 -6.39
C VAL A 156 -15.61 5.08 -5.16
N CYS A 157 -15.08 5.37 -3.96
CA CYS A 157 -15.76 5.12 -2.69
C CYS A 157 -16.68 6.27 -2.26
N GLY A 158 -16.52 7.46 -2.83
CA GLY A 158 -17.34 8.64 -2.53
C GLY A 158 -17.08 9.30 -1.17
N VAL A 159 -15.98 8.94 -0.49
CA VAL A 159 -15.67 9.42 0.87
C VAL A 159 -14.20 9.77 1.05
N CYS A 160 -13.90 10.57 2.07
CA CYS A 160 -12.52 10.76 2.55
C CYS A 160 -12.06 9.55 3.38
N VAL A 161 -10.87 9.06 3.06
CA VAL A 161 -10.28 7.85 3.62
C VAL A 161 -8.97 8.22 4.34
N LEU A 162 -8.81 7.75 5.58
CA LEU A 162 -7.64 7.95 6.43
C LEU A 162 -6.41 7.24 5.87
N LYS A 163 -5.26 7.94 5.81
CA LYS A 163 -4.00 7.43 5.22
C LYS A 163 -4.24 6.68 3.90
N LEU A 164 -4.97 7.30 2.96
CA LEU A 164 -5.31 6.67 1.69
C LEU A 164 -4.02 6.37 0.92
N ASP A 165 -3.83 5.11 0.55
CA ASP A 165 -2.75 4.70 -0.34
C ASP A 165 -3.23 4.72 -1.79
N HIS A 166 -4.24 3.91 -2.10
CA HIS A 166 -4.90 3.89 -3.42
C HIS A 166 -6.26 3.18 -3.34
N HIS A 167 -7.06 3.29 -4.40
CA HIS A 167 -8.21 2.42 -4.61
C HIS A 167 -7.76 1.21 -5.44
N CYS A 168 -8.00 -0.01 -4.95
CA CYS A 168 -7.56 -1.23 -5.61
C CYS A 168 -8.77 -2.02 -6.15
N PRO A 169 -8.95 -2.08 -7.48
CA PRO A 169 -10.06 -2.84 -8.08
C PRO A 169 -10.02 -4.34 -7.74
N TRP A 170 -8.82 -4.93 -7.62
CA TRP A 170 -8.61 -6.36 -7.35
C TRP A 170 -9.12 -6.84 -5.99
N VAL A 171 -9.38 -5.90 -5.08
CA VAL A 171 -9.98 -6.17 -3.76
C VAL A 171 -11.32 -5.43 -3.57
N ASN A 172 -11.77 -4.71 -4.59
CA ASN A 172 -12.96 -3.85 -4.57
C ASN A 172 -13.01 -2.92 -3.32
N ASN A 173 -11.86 -2.38 -2.91
CA ASN A 173 -11.75 -1.61 -1.69
C ASN A 173 -10.59 -0.60 -1.77
N CYS A 174 -10.61 0.41 -0.90
CA CYS A 174 -9.47 1.30 -0.70
C CYS A 174 -8.42 0.64 0.18
N ILE A 175 -7.17 0.72 -0.25
CA ILE A 175 -6.01 0.43 0.58
C ILE A 175 -5.68 1.68 1.39
N ASN A 176 -5.77 1.55 2.72
CA ASN A 176 -5.77 2.68 3.63
C ASN A 176 -5.29 2.29 5.03
N PHE A 177 -5.35 3.21 5.99
CA PHE A 177 -4.89 2.98 7.37
C PHE A 177 -5.33 1.64 7.96
N THR A 178 -6.62 1.27 7.84
CA THR A 178 -7.20 0.12 8.53
C THR A 178 -6.80 -1.24 7.93
N ASN A 179 -6.43 -1.29 6.65
CA ASN A 179 -6.15 -2.53 5.93
C ASN A 179 -4.78 -2.58 5.24
N TYR A 180 -3.92 -1.57 5.40
CA TYR A 180 -2.62 -1.51 4.71
C TYR A 180 -1.74 -2.71 5.06
N LYS A 181 -1.64 -3.09 6.35
CA LYS A 181 -0.90 -4.29 6.78
C LYS A 181 -1.40 -5.54 6.06
N TYR A 182 -2.72 -5.72 5.97
CA TYR A 182 -3.32 -6.88 5.30
C TYR A 182 -2.96 -6.90 3.83
N PHE A 183 -2.99 -5.75 3.16
CA PHE A 183 -2.58 -5.64 1.76
C PHE A 183 -1.11 -6.04 1.55
N ILE A 184 -0.18 -5.60 2.42
CA ILE A 184 1.22 -6.02 2.32
C ILE A 184 1.37 -7.53 2.51
N LEU A 185 0.67 -8.11 3.48
CA LEU A 185 0.67 -9.56 3.71
C LEU A 185 0.05 -10.33 2.54
N PHE A 186 -1.06 -9.83 1.98
CA PHE A 186 -1.70 -10.38 0.79
C PHE A 186 -0.72 -10.44 -0.38
N LEU A 187 0.00 -9.35 -0.68
CA LEU A 187 1.01 -9.33 -1.74
C LEU A 187 2.13 -10.34 -1.48
N GLY A 188 2.65 -10.38 -0.25
CA GLY A 188 3.73 -11.31 0.13
C GLY A 188 3.32 -12.78 0.04
N TYR A 189 2.13 -13.13 0.55
CA TYR A 189 1.61 -14.49 0.50
C TYR A 189 1.14 -14.90 -0.90
N ALA A 190 0.61 -13.99 -1.70
CA ALA A 190 0.33 -14.22 -3.11
C ALA A 190 1.62 -14.52 -3.90
N LEU A 191 2.69 -13.76 -3.64
CA LEU A 191 3.99 -13.99 -4.26
C LEU A 191 4.56 -15.35 -3.84
N LEU A 192 4.54 -15.66 -2.54
CA LEU A 192 5.00 -16.94 -2.02
C LEU A 192 4.21 -18.11 -2.62
N TYR A 193 2.88 -17.98 -2.74
CA TYR A 193 2.02 -18.95 -3.39
C TYR A 193 2.41 -19.18 -4.86
N CYS A 194 2.57 -18.09 -5.63
CA CYS A 194 2.94 -18.18 -7.04
C CYS A 194 4.32 -18.81 -7.24
N LEU A 195 5.32 -18.40 -6.44
CA LEU A 195 6.67 -18.98 -6.49
C LEU A 195 6.66 -20.45 -6.10
N TYR A 196 5.91 -20.82 -5.06
CA TYR A 196 5.79 -22.21 -4.62
C TYR A 196 5.19 -23.08 -5.74
N VAL A 197 4.10 -22.63 -6.37
CA VAL A 197 3.47 -23.32 -7.49
C VAL A 197 4.40 -23.41 -8.70
N ALA A 198 5.10 -22.33 -9.07
CA ALA A 198 6.02 -22.33 -10.20
C ALA A 198 7.21 -23.30 -9.98
N LEU A 199 7.82 -23.25 -8.80
CA LEU A 199 9.00 -24.07 -8.47
C LEU A 199 8.66 -25.55 -8.30
N THR A 200 7.45 -25.88 -7.84
CA THR A 200 7.02 -27.28 -7.74
C THR A 200 6.61 -27.81 -9.11
N THR A 201 5.91 -27.03 -9.94
CA THR A 201 5.52 -27.45 -11.30
C THR A 201 6.70 -27.57 -12.26
N VAL A 202 7.74 -26.73 -12.13
CA VAL A 202 8.93 -26.79 -13.00
C VAL A 202 9.63 -28.15 -12.95
N ALA A 203 9.63 -28.80 -11.78
CA ALA A 203 10.22 -30.12 -11.58
C ALA A 203 9.53 -31.24 -12.38
N TYR A 204 8.31 -31.00 -12.88
CA TYR A 204 7.53 -31.95 -13.67
C TYR A 204 7.42 -31.57 -15.16
N MET A 205 8.16 -30.54 -15.60
CA MET A 205 8.09 -30.05 -16.99
C MET A 205 8.51 -31.08 -18.03
N GLU A 206 9.51 -31.91 -17.73
CA GLU A 206 9.92 -33.00 -18.63
C GLU A 206 8.77 -34.01 -18.85
N LEU A 207 8.06 -34.35 -17.77
CA LEU A 207 6.96 -35.30 -17.81
C LEU A 207 5.74 -34.72 -18.56
N ILE A 208 5.49 -33.42 -18.40
CA ILE A 208 4.49 -32.66 -19.17
C ILE A 208 4.83 -32.65 -20.66
N TRP A 209 6.08 -32.33 -21.01
CA TRP A 209 6.54 -32.18 -22.40
C TRP A 209 6.56 -33.51 -23.16
N THR A 210 6.92 -34.60 -22.47
CA THR A 210 6.90 -35.95 -23.06
C THR A 210 5.48 -36.52 -23.20
N GLY A 211 4.45 -35.83 -22.70
CA GLY A 211 3.05 -36.21 -22.85
C GLY A 211 2.65 -37.47 -22.08
N LYS A 212 3.43 -37.87 -21.07
CA LYS A 212 3.25 -39.11 -20.31
C LYS A 212 2.25 -38.98 -19.15
N ILE A 213 1.59 -37.82 -19.00
CA ILE A 213 0.63 -37.54 -17.94
C ILE A 213 -0.67 -36.97 -18.47
N ASP A 214 -1.76 -37.45 -17.89
CA ASP A 214 -3.08 -36.86 -18.04
C ASP A 214 -3.13 -35.50 -17.33
N GLY A 215 -3.93 -34.56 -17.83
CA GLY A 215 -4.03 -33.22 -17.24
C GLY A 215 -2.87 -32.26 -17.53
N ARG A 216 -1.94 -32.63 -18.42
CA ARG A 216 -0.76 -31.82 -18.82
C ARG A 216 -1.04 -30.34 -19.08
N PHE A 217 -2.18 -30.01 -19.70
CA PHE A 217 -2.55 -28.63 -19.99
C PHE A 217 -2.82 -27.83 -18.72
N HIS A 218 -3.50 -28.41 -17.72
CA HIS A 218 -3.74 -27.73 -16.45
C HIS A 218 -2.43 -27.39 -15.75
N ILE A 219 -1.48 -28.32 -15.70
CA ILE A 219 -0.20 -28.12 -15.02
C ILE A 219 0.68 -27.12 -15.80
N LEU A 220 0.67 -27.17 -17.13
CA LEU A 220 1.37 -26.21 -17.98
C LEU A 220 0.82 -24.79 -17.82
N PHE A 221 -0.50 -24.61 -17.89
CA PHE A 221 -1.13 -23.31 -17.65
C PHE A 221 -0.87 -22.83 -16.22
N LEU A 222 -0.92 -23.73 -15.23
CA LEU A 222 -0.66 -23.40 -13.83
C LEU A 222 0.74 -22.79 -13.65
N PHE A 223 1.76 -23.38 -14.30
CA PHE A 223 3.11 -22.82 -14.31
C PHE A 223 3.14 -21.42 -14.92
N PHE A 224 2.65 -21.24 -16.15
CA PHE A 224 2.70 -19.93 -16.81
C PHE A 224 1.93 -18.84 -16.07
N VAL A 225 0.73 -19.16 -15.58
CA VAL A 225 -0.08 -18.22 -14.78
C VAL A 225 0.64 -17.86 -13.49
N SER A 226 1.23 -18.83 -12.79
CA SER A 226 1.97 -18.57 -11.55
C SER A 226 3.20 -17.69 -11.78
N VAL A 227 3.98 -17.93 -12.85
CA VAL A 227 5.15 -17.10 -13.20
C VAL A 227 4.73 -15.69 -13.59
N MET A 228 3.68 -15.55 -14.40
CA MET A 228 3.14 -14.24 -14.81
C MET A 228 2.75 -13.40 -13.59
N PHE A 229 1.97 -13.96 -12.67
CA PHE A 229 1.61 -13.26 -11.43
C PHE A 229 2.82 -13.02 -10.53
N ALA A 230 3.76 -13.96 -10.41
CA ALA A 230 4.96 -13.79 -9.59
C ALA A 230 5.78 -12.58 -10.05
N ILE A 231 6.01 -12.41 -11.36
CA ILE A 231 6.77 -11.27 -11.91
C ILE A 231 6.10 -9.95 -11.53
N SER A 232 4.79 -9.84 -11.75
CA SER A 232 4.03 -8.63 -11.37
C SER A 232 4.00 -8.39 -9.86
N LEU A 233 3.93 -9.45 -9.05
CA LEU A 233 3.89 -9.34 -7.60
C LEU A 233 5.24 -8.98 -7.00
N VAL A 234 6.37 -9.43 -7.57
CA VAL A 234 7.71 -9.03 -7.12
C VAL A 234 7.87 -7.52 -7.17
N SER A 235 7.49 -6.88 -8.28
CA SER A 235 7.63 -5.44 -8.44
C SER A 235 6.71 -4.67 -7.49
N LEU A 236 5.43 -5.07 -7.41
CA LEU A 236 4.45 -4.40 -6.56
C LEU A 236 4.77 -4.58 -5.07
N PHE A 237 5.07 -5.80 -4.62
CA PHE A 237 5.45 -6.09 -3.24
C PHE A 237 6.75 -5.38 -2.85
N GLY A 238 7.76 -5.41 -3.72
CA GLY A 238 9.03 -4.72 -3.50
C GLY A 238 8.85 -3.20 -3.36
N TYR A 239 8.03 -2.59 -4.21
CA TYR A 239 7.72 -1.16 -4.14
C TYR A 239 7.01 -0.80 -2.84
N HIS A 240 6.01 -1.58 -2.41
CA HIS A 240 5.34 -1.30 -1.14
C HIS A 240 6.21 -1.59 0.08
N CYS A 241 7.12 -2.57 0.04
CA CYS A 241 8.12 -2.73 1.08
C CYS A 241 9.00 -1.48 1.21
N TYR A 242 9.45 -0.92 0.08
CA TYR A 242 10.17 0.35 0.07
C TYR A 242 9.35 1.50 0.67
N LEU A 243 8.07 1.63 0.31
CA LEU A 243 7.17 2.64 0.87
C LEU A 243 6.96 2.49 2.39
N VAL A 244 6.77 1.27 2.89
CA VAL A 244 6.68 0.97 4.33
C VAL A 244 7.94 1.44 5.05
N LEU A 245 9.14 1.10 4.53
CA LEU A 245 10.41 1.48 5.15
C LEU A 245 10.65 3.00 5.18
N LEU A 246 10.01 3.75 4.29
CA LEU A 246 10.07 5.22 4.25
C LEU A 246 8.88 5.91 4.92
N ASN A 247 7.89 5.15 5.42
CA ASN A 247 6.61 5.63 5.93
C ASN A 247 5.88 6.56 4.95
N ARG A 248 5.82 6.17 3.67
CA ARG A 248 5.09 6.90 2.63
C ARG A 248 3.92 6.09 2.12
N THR A 249 2.84 6.76 1.76
CA THR A 249 1.82 6.19 0.89
C THR A 249 2.24 6.33 -0.58
N THR A 250 1.58 5.59 -1.47
CA THR A 250 1.73 5.74 -2.91
C THR A 250 1.47 7.20 -3.34
N LEU A 251 0.40 7.83 -2.83
CA LEU A 251 0.09 9.24 -3.11
C LEU A 251 1.23 10.19 -2.67
N GLU A 252 1.79 9.98 -1.49
CA GLU A 252 2.90 10.78 -0.96
C GLU A 252 4.21 10.58 -1.74
N SER A 253 4.38 9.42 -2.36
CA SER A 253 5.54 9.15 -3.22
C SER A 253 5.52 10.01 -4.49
N PHE A 254 4.32 10.22 -5.06
CA PHE A 254 4.08 11.04 -6.25
C PHE A 254 3.97 12.52 -5.92
N ARG A 255 3.31 12.88 -4.81
CA ARG A 255 3.15 14.27 -4.37
C ARG A 255 3.64 14.44 -2.94
N THR A 256 4.75 15.18 -2.82
CA THR A 256 5.34 15.52 -1.53
C THR A 256 4.32 16.23 -0.63
N PRO A 257 4.10 15.75 0.61
CA PRO A 257 3.24 16.47 1.55
C PRO A 257 3.89 17.82 1.93
N ILE A 258 3.07 18.85 2.03
CA ILE A 258 3.49 20.19 2.44
C ILE A 258 3.18 20.34 3.92
N PHE A 259 4.19 20.54 4.76
CA PHE A 259 4.01 20.83 6.17
C PHE A 259 3.84 22.33 6.39
N ARG A 260 2.99 22.71 7.35
CA ARG A 260 2.74 24.09 7.74
C ARG A 260 4.04 24.80 8.11
N TYR A 261 4.91 24.10 8.83
CA TYR A 261 6.27 24.53 9.17
C TYR A 261 7.27 23.63 8.45
N GLY A 262 8.27 24.21 7.79
CA GLY A 262 9.28 23.46 7.03
C GLY A 262 8.97 23.24 5.55
N GLY A 263 7.73 23.44 5.10
CA GLY A 263 7.37 23.36 3.68
C GLY A 263 7.29 21.93 3.14
N PRO A 264 7.57 21.69 1.84
CA PRO A 264 7.54 20.35 1.25
C PRO A 264 8.59 19.42 1.85
N ASP A 265 8.18 18.30 2.44
CA ASP A 265 9.11 17.26 2.91
C ASP A 265 8.60 15.84 2.64
N LYS A 266 9.34 15.06 1.83
CA LYS A 266 9.01 13.65 1.55
C LYS A 266 9.26 12.73 2.75
N ASN A 267 10.03 13.17 3.74
CA ASN A 267 10.44 12.41 4.91
C ASN A 267 9.77 12.91 6.20
N GLY A 268 8.80 13.83 6.14
CA GLY A 268 8.26 14.46 7.34
C GLY A 268 7.53 13.51 8.29
N PHE A 269 7.06 12.36 7.79
CA PHE A 269 6.48 11.26 8.59
C PHE A 269 7.46 10.10 8.86
N SER A 270 8.72 10.18 8.42
CA SER A 270 9.70 9.11 8.62
C SER A 270 10.29 9.17 10.02
N LEU A 271 10.33 8.02 10.70
CA LEU A 271 10.80 7.82 12.08
C LEU A 271 12.02 6.87 12.15
N GLY A 272 12.61 6.57 10.99
CA GLY A 272 13.60 5.51 10.81
C GLY A 272 12.98 4.18 10.38
N LYS A 273 13.73 3.36 9.63
CA LYS A 273 13.20 2.18 8.92
C LYS A 273 12.42 1.20 9.81
N LEU A 274 12.95 0.88 11.00
CA LEU A 274 12.29 -0.06 11.93
C LEU A 274 11.02 0.54 12.52
N SER A 275 11.08 1.77 13.03
CA SER A 275 9.92 2.49 13.54
C SER A 275 8.82 2.64 12.48
N ASN A 276 9.20 2.95 11.24
CA ASN A 276 8.29 3.04 10.09
C ASN A 276 7.60 1.69 9.80
N PHE A 277 8.35 0.59 9.92
CA PHE A 277 7.78 -0.75 9.80
C PHE A 277 6.81 -1.05 10.95
N GLN A 278 7.17 -0.70 12.19
CA GLN A 278 6.30 -0.87 13.37
C GLN A 278 5.02 -0.05 13.29
N GLU A 279 5.01 1.14 12.66
CA GLU A 279 3.78 1.90 12.43
C GLU A 279 2.71 1.09 11.66
N VAL A 280 3.14 0.15 10.80
CA VAL A 280 2.24 -0.72 10.01
C VAL A 280 2.05 -2.09 10.66
N PHE A 281 3.12 -2.68 11.19
CA PHE A 281 3.12 -4.08 11.66
C PHE A 281 2.98 -4.22 13.18
N GLY A 282 3.05 -3.14 13.93
CA GLY A 282 3.01 -3.12 15.39
C GLY A 282 4.31 -3.58 16.05
N ASP A 283 4.32 -3.54 17.38
CA ASP A 283 5.50 -3.87 18.18
C ASP A 283 5.68 -5.38 18.42
N ASP A 284 4.59 -6.15 18.44
CA ASP A 284 4.67 -7.59 18.65
C ASP A 284 5.12 -8.32 17.37
N ARG A 285 6.40 -8.72 17.37
CA ARG A 285 7.06 -9.44 16.28
C ARG A 285 6.38 -10.76 15.91
N ARG A 286 5.67 -11.39 16.85
CA ARG A 286 4.97 -12.66 16.61
C ARG A 286 3.76 -12.49 15.68
N LEU A 287 3.21 -11.27 15.62
CA LEU A 287 2.02 -10.94 14.86
C LEU A 287 2.34 -10.25 13.53
N TRP A 288 3.60 -9.99 13.21
CA TRP A 288 4.00 -9.29 11.99
C TRP A 288 3.47 -9.98 10.73
N PHE A 289 3.62 -11.29 10.65
CA PHE A 289 3.19 -12.08 9.49
C PHE A 289 1.79 -12.67 9.65
N VAL A 290 1.05 -12.29 10.69
CA VAL A 290 -0.32 -12.75 10.90
C VAL A 290 -1.31 -11.65 10.46
N PRO A 291 -2.33 -11.97 9.63
CA PRO A 291 -3.37 -11.02 9.19
C PRO A 291 -4.35 -10.59 10.29
N VAL A 292 -3.80 -10.01 11.37
CA VAL A 292 -4.53 -9.38 12.48
C VAL A 292 -4.12 -7.92 12.61
N TYR A 293 -5.04 -7.06 13.04
CA TYR A 293 -4.82 -5.63 13.14
C TYR A 293 -3.79 -5.33 14.23
N THR A 294 -2.67 -4.70 13.86
CA THR A 294 -1.61 -4.28 14.79
C THR A 294 -0.97 -2.94 14.40
N SER A 295 -1.52 -2.23 13.41
CA SER A 295 -1.03 -0.90 13.03
C SER A 295 -1.13 0.06 14.22
N LEU A 296 -0.13 0.93 14.36
CA LEU A 296 -0.10 1.92 15.44
C LEU A 296 -0.88 3.19 15.06
N GLY A 297 -1.31 3.94 16.08
CA GLY A 297 -2.02 5.21 15.92
C GLY A 297 -3.52 5.07 15.64
N ASP A 298 -4.15 6.20 15.34
CA ASP A 298 -5.60 6.33 15.11
C ASP A 298 -5.95 6.66 13.65
N GLY A 299 -4.94 6.75 12.79
CA GLY A 299 -5.08 7.10 11.36
C GLY A 299 -5.31 8.58 11.09
N MET A 300 -5.35 9.42 12.13
CA MET A 300 -5.58 10.86 12.05
C MET A 300 -4.36 11.67 12.48
N LEU A 301 -3.73 11.25 13.58
CA LEU A 301 -2.46 11.78 14.08
C LEU A 301 -1.33 10.82 13.70
N PHE A 302 -0.28 11.36 13.11
CA PHE A 302 0.92 10.62 12.77
C PHE A 302 2.13 11.29 13.44
N PRO A 303 3.05 10.52 14.04
CA PRO A 303 4.27 11.11 14.55
C PRO A 303 5.05 11.76 13.40
N THR A 304 5.53 12.98 13.64
CA THR A 304 6.34 13.76 12.69
C THR A 304 7.62 14.23 13.36
N GLN A 305 8.59 14.65 12.57
CA GLN A 305 9.80 15.28 13.11
C GLN A 305 9.44 16.57 13.89
N SER A 306 10.17 16.86 14.97
CA SER A 306 9.87 17.95 15.92
C SER A 306 9.81 19.34 15.28
N HIS A 307 10.60 19.57 14.22
CA HIS A 307 10.62 20.85 13.51
C HIS A 307 9.31 21.16 12.75
N HIS A 308 8.47 20.16 12.49
CA HIS A 308 7.13 20.36 11.91
C HIS A 308 6.05 20.68 12.96
N LEU A 309 6.35 20.49 14.25
CA LEU A 309 5.40 20.64 15.37
C LEU A 309 5.52 22.00 16.08
N ALA A 310 6.08 23.04 15.44
CA ALA A 310 6.48 24.31 16.05
C ALA A 310 5.57 24.74 17.24
N SER A 311 6.23 24.85 18.39
CA SER A 311 5.71 24.90 19.76
C SER A 311 4.58 25.90 20.01
N ASN A 312 3.55 25.45 20.74
CA ASN A 312 2.77 26.28 21.67
C ASN A 312 3.67 26.75 22.84
N SER A 313 4.60 27.65 22.56
CA SER A 313 5.26 28.45 23.60
C SER A 313 4.79 29.90 23.44
N PRO A 314 4.04 30.48 24.39
CA PRO A 314 3.86 31.92 24.42
C PRO A 314 5.20 32.59 24.78
N HIS A 315 5.46 33.77 24.22
CA HIS A 315 6.70 34.59 24.26
C HIS A 315 7.75 34.17 23.21
N GLU A 316 8.21 35.00 22.27
CA GLU A 316 8.33 36.45 22.17
C GLU A 316 7.94 36.97 20.77
N VAL A 317 7.37 38.17 20.75
CA VAL A 317 7.18 38.99 19.55
C VAL A 317 8.55 39.48 19.07
N GLY A 318 9.01 38.98 17.93
CA GLY A 318 10.21 39.47 17.23
C GLY A 318 9.90 39.73 15.76
N SER A 319 9.62 41.01 15.46
CA SER A 319 9.68 41.79 14.21
C SER A 319 9.49 41.14 12.81
N PRO A 320 8.83 41.87 11.88
CA PRO A 320 8.50 41.36 10.54
C PRO A 320 9.75 41.18 9.66
N VAL A 321 9.83 40.01 9.01
CA VAL A 321 10.81 39.73 7.94
C VAL A 321 10.43 40.54 6.70
N ALA A 322 11.36 41.37 6.24
CA ALA A 322 11.23 42.18 5.03
C ALA A 322 11.24 41.32 3.75
N PRO A 323 10.66 41.81 2.63
CA PRO A 323 10.56 41.02 1.39
C PRO A 323 11.93 40.86 0.71
N LEU A 324 12.23 39.66 0.25
CA LEU A 324 13.39 39.37 -0.59
C LEU A 324 13.21 40.04 -1.96
N THR A 325 13.98 41.11 -2.21
CA THR A 325 14.18 41.65 -3.56
C THR A 325 15.27 40.87 -4.29
N ALA A 326 15.01 40.60 -5.57
CA ALA A 326 15.94 40.02 -6.53
C ALA A 326 17.24 40.82 -6.64
N GLY A 327 18.37 40.10 -6.77
CA GLY A 327 19.67 40.70 -7.05
C GLY A 327 20.73 39.65 -7.41
N ASN A 328 21.10 39.62 -8.69
CA ASN A 328 22.29 38.94 -9.20
C ASN A 328 23.56 39.40 -8.45
N ALA A 329 24.46 38.46 -8.12
CA ALA A 329 25.89 38.75 -8.10
C ALA A 329 26.72 37.47 -8.27
N HIS A 330 27.65 37.57 -9.21
CA HIS A 330 28.64 36.61 -9.64
C HIS A 330 29.88 36.62 -8.71
N CYS A 331 30.58 35.47 -8.68
CA CYS A 331 32.04 35.29 -8.61
C CYS A 331 32.80 35.29 -7.26
N ASN A 332 33.39 34.11 -7.03
CA ASN A 332 34.80 33.80 -6.72
C ASN A 332 35.42 34.14 -5.35
N GLY A 333 36.14 33.15 -4.82
CA GLY A 333 37.23 33.37 -3.87
C GLY A 333 37.55 32.16 -2.99
N ALA A 334 38.53 31.37 -3.41
CA ALA A 334 39.04 30.19 -2.73
C ALA A 334 39.71 30.49 -1.37
N VAL A 335 39.67 29.51 -0.45
CA VAL A 335 40.74 29.27 0.53
C VAL A 335 40.96 27.76 0.61
N GLU A 336 42.09 27.31 0.08
CA GLU A 336 42.68 26.00 0.39
C GLU A 336 43.28 26.01 1.79
N ASN A 337 43.10 24.92 2.54
CA ASN A 337 44.13 24.39 3.42
C ASN A 337 44.00 22.87 3.46
N GLY A 338 45.08 22.20 3.10
CA GLY A 338 45.12 20.77 2.82
C GLY A 338 45.44 19.86 4.00
N ASN A 339 45.42 18.58 3.61
CA ASN A 339 46.01 17.38 4.21
C ASN A 339 45.22 16.60 5.29
N GLY A 340 44.67 15.46 4.83
CA GLY A 340 44.25 14.32 5.63
C GLY A 340 43.63 13.21 4.77
N ARG A 341 44.46 12.29 4.26
CA ARG A 341 44.17 11.24 3.28
C ARG A 341 43.05 10.22 3.65
N LEU A 342 42.20 9.95 2.65
CA LEU A 342 41.74 8.65 2.10
C LEU A 342 41.06 7.56 2.98
N ALA A 343 39.78 7.30 2.71
CA ALA A 343 39.25 5.95 2.48
C ALA A 343 38.00 6.00 1.57
N LEU A 344 37.96 5.07 0.60
CA LEU A 344 37.10 5.02 -0.58
C LEU A 344 35.65 4.56 -0.31
N ALA A 345 34.72 5.09 -1.12
CA ALA A 345 33.37 4.54 -1.35
C ALA A 345 33.33 3.84 -2.73
N PRO A 346 32.56 2.74 -2.91
CA PRO A 346 32.40 2.12 -4.22
C PRO A 346 31.12 2.56 -4.95
N ILE A 347 31.34 2.96 -6.21
CA ILE A 347 30.67 2.53 -7.45
C ILE A 347 29.21 2.95 -7.68
N ALA A 348 29.06 3.95 -8.57
CA ALA A 348 27.95 4.04 -9.52
C ALA A 348 28.39 3.33 -10.82
N GLN A 349 27.56 2.41 -11.34
CA GLN A 349 27.73 1.82 -12.67
C GLN A 349 26.54 2.19 -13.54
N THR A 350 26.86 2.91 -14.61
CA THR A 350 26.02 3.30 -15.73
C THR A 350 25.78 2.08 -16.62
N VAL A 351 24.52 1.80 -16.94
CA VAL A 351 24.12 0.78 -17.92
C VAL A 351 24.16 1.41 -19.30
N VAL A 352 24.99 0.85 -20.19
CA VAL A 352 25.01 1.15 -21.63
C VAL A 352 24.06 0.18 -22.33
N LEU A 353 23.19 0.74 -23.18
CA LEU A 353 22.32 0.02 -24.11
C LEU A 353 23.16 -0.43 -25.32
N GLU A 354 23.15 -1.72 -25.66
CA GLU A 354 23.59 -2.20 -26.97
C GLU A 354 22.38 -2.71 -27.77
N HIS A 355 22.25 -2.11 -28.96
CA HIS A 355 21.42 -2.57 -30.08
C HIS A 355 22.09 -3.75 -30.77
N LEU A 356 21.29 -4.74 -31.15
CA LEU A 356 21.65 -5.81 -32.08
C LEU A 356 21.52 -5.30 -33.51
N ASP A 357 22.52 -5.57 -34.36
CA ASP A 357 22.25 -5.84 -35.77
C ASP A 357 23.29 -6.80 -36.43
N GLU A 358 22.71 -7.80 -37.10
CA GLU A 358 23.08 -8.52 -38.32
C GLU A 358 24.51 -8.99 -38.72
N THR A 359 24.60 -10.32 -38.87
CA THR A 359 25.22 -11.16 -39.95
C THR A 359 26.55 -10.79 -40.63
N LYS A 360 27.50 -11.75 -40.63
CA LYS A 360 27.99 -12.46 -41.85
C LYS A 360 29.00 -13.58 -41.55
N ALA A 361 28.97 -14.60 -42.40
CA ALA A 361 29.77 -15.82 -42.40
C ALA A 361 31.19 -15.65 -42.97
N HIS A 362 32.15 -16.51 -42.56
CA HIS A 362 32.92 -17.44 -43.42
C HIS A 362 34.13 -18.12 -42.70
N VAL A 363 34.10 -19.46 -42.70
CA VAL A 363 35.11 -20.44 -43.19
C VAL A 363 36.43 -20.78 -42.42
N ALA A 364 36.62 -22.11 -42.35
CA ALA A 364 37.83 -22.95 -42.22
C ALA A 364 38.50 -23.05 -40.83
N GLY A 365 38.83 -24.23 -40.29
CA GLY A 365 38.73 -25.62 -40.76
C GLY A 365 39.78 -26.48 -40.03
N THR A 366 39.47 -27.77 -39.79
CA THR A 366 40.41 -28.95 -39.67
C THR A 366 41.40 -28.96 -38.46
N VAL A 367 41.77 -30.04 -37.74
CA VAL A 367 41.80 -31.53 -37.89
C VAL A 367 41.79 -32.20 -36.47
N ALA A 368 41.42 -33.49 -36.45
CA ALA A 368 41.55 -34.55 -35.43
C ALA A 368 42.94 -34.69 -34.72
N ALA A 369 43.26 -35.59 -33.78
CA ALA A 369 42.81 -36.93 -33.36
C ALA A 369 43.49 -37.25 -31.98
N THR A 370 42.83 -37.92 -31.01
CA THR A 370 43.00 -39.33 -30.54
C THR A 370 44.05 -39.64 -29.45
N ASP A 371 43.67 -40.65 -28.64
CA ASP A 371 44.43 -41.52 -27.70
C ASP A 371 44.78 -40.96 -26.30
N GLY A 372 44.65 -41.69 -25.19
CA GLY A 372 44.33 -43.10 -24.94
C GLY A 372 44.28 -43.39 -23.42
N ALA A 373 43.72 -44.54 -23.04
CA ALA A 373 43.42 -45.04 -21.69
C ALA A 373 44.67 -45.30 -20.79
N ILE A 374 44.57 -45.55 -19.47
CA ILE A 374 44.37 -46.88 -18.83
C ILE A 374 44.20 -46.74 -17.28
N GLU A 375 43.50 -47.74 -16.73
CA GLU A 375 43.04 -48.05 -15.36
C GLU A 375 44.08 -48.19 -14.22
N HIS A 376 43.65 -48.03 -12.95
CA HIS A 376 43.56 -49.11 -11.93
C HIS A 376 43.06 -48.63 -10.53
N ARG A 377 42.23 -49.45 -9.88
CA ARG A 377 41.71 -49.47 -8.47
C ARG A 377 42.32 -50.72 -7.75
N PRO A 378 41.97 -51.14 -6.50
CA PRO A 378 41.65 -50.48 -5.20
C PRO A 378 42.25 -51.20 -3.94
N GLY A 379 41.90 -50.76 -2.71
CA GLY A 379 41.87 -51.54 -1.43
C GLY A 379 42.58 -50.86 -0.24
N GLN A 380 42.25 -51.00 1.07
CA GLN A 380 41.19 -51.66 1.85
C GLN A 380 41.38 -51.33 3.37
N GLN A 381 40.28 -51.15 4.14
CA GLN A 381 39.95 -51.40 5.59
C GLN A 381 40.94 -51.10 6.77
N HIS A 382 40.52 -50.65 7.97
CA HIS A 382 40.00 -51.46 9.11
C HIS A 382 39.33 -50.66 10.27
N SER A 383 38.34 -51.34 10.92
CA SER A 383 37.58 -51.25 12.21
C SER A 383 37.98 -50.28 13.36
N ALA A 384 37.11 -49.59 14.13
CA ALA A 384 35.93 -49.91 15.01
C ALA A 384 36.28 -50.18 16.51
N VAL A 385 35.52 -49.59 17.47
CA VAL A 385 35.06 -50.08 18.81
C VAL A 385 34.44 -48.94 19.67
N ALA A 386 33.48 -49.26 20.56
CA ALA A 386 32.55 -48.37 21.28
C ALA A 386 32.50 -48.54 22.83
N LEU A 387 32.10 -47.45 23.54
CA LEU A 387 31.30 -47.31 24.81
C LEU A 387 31.88 -47.71 26.22
N PRO A 388 31.28 -47.32 27.40
CA PRO A 388 31.01 -45.99 28.04
C PRO A 388 31.43 -45.95 29.58
N PRO A 389 30.70 -45.36 30.58
CA PRO A 389 30.71 -43.96 31.12
C PRO A 389 30.93 -43.84 32.67
N GLN A 390 31.19 -42.63 33.24
CA GLN A 390 30.91 -42.25 34.67
C GLN A 390 31.05 -40.71 34.88
N VAL A 391 30.02 -39.96 35.31
CA VAL A 391 29.66 -39.47 36.69
C VAL A 391 30.38 -38.17 37.18
N GLN A 392 29.59 -37.14 37.56
CA GLN A 392 29.98 -35.91 38.29
C GLN A 392 30.04 -36.14 39.82
N PRO A 393 30.62 -35.23 40.66
CA PRO A 393 29.81 -34.18 41.29
C PRO A 393 30.51 -32.84 41.66
N ASN A 394 29.68 -31.79 41.75
CA ASN A 394 29.64 -30.61 42.66
C ASN A 394 30.90 -29.80 43.08
N GLY A 395 30.88 -28.51 42.72
CA GLY A 395 30.64 -27.40 43.66
C GLY A 395 31.83 -26.64 44.27
N LEU A 396 31.94 -25.33 43.99
CA LEU A 396 32.24 -24.27 44.98
C LEU A 396 32.07 -22.86 44.37
N GLN A 397 31.34 -22.02 45.11
CA GLN A 397 31.12 -20.60 44.88
C GLN A 397 32.36 -19.76 45.21
N GLN A 398 32.57 -18.68 44.46
CA GLN A 398 32.98 -17.39 45.02
C GLN A 398 32.46 -16.24 44.14
N GLN A 399 32.17 -15.14 44.81
CA GLN A 399 31.24 -14.07 44.49
C GLN A 399 32.00 -12.74 44.51
N GLU A 400 31.78 -11.86 43.52
CA GLU A 400 31.94 -10.39 43.49
C GLU A 400 32.06 -9.96 42.01
N SER A 401 31.53 -8.86 41.46
CA SER A 401 30.74 -7.72 41.94
C SER A 401 30.12 -7.01 40.72
N LYS A 402 29.22 -6.05 40.99
CA LYS A 402 28.25 -5.34 40.11
C LYS A 402 28.85 -4.54 38.94
N GLU A 403 28.14 -4.52 37.80
CA GLU A 403 27.52 -3.30 37.23
C GLU A 403 26.53 -3.64 36.09
N SER A 404 25.28 -3.20 36.25
CA SER A 404 24.17 -3.37 35.29
C SER A 404 23.78 -1.99 34.76
N SER A 405 24.00 -1.73 33.48
CA SER A 405 23.52 -0.53 32.80
C SER A 405 22.03 -0.68 32.45
N VAL A 406 21.21 0.11 33.14
CA VAL A 406 19.77 0.27 32.90
C VAL A 406 19.55 1.14 31.64
N PRO A 407 18.66 0.76 30.70
CA PRO A 407 18.18 1.68 29.68
C PRO A 407 17.12 2.60 30.28
N THR A 408 17.25 3.90 30.05
CA THR A 408 16.32 4.95 30.47
C THR A 408 14.93 4.80 29.80
N PRO A 409 13.82 4.87 30.55
CA PRO A 409 12.48 4.86 29.97
C PRO A 409 12.13 6.24 29.38
N ARG A 410 11.49 6.25 28.20
CA ARG A 410 10.81 7.44 27.66
C ARG A 410 9.48 7.65 28.41
N PRO A 411 9.05 8.91 28.63
CA PRO A 411 7.82 9.19 29.34
C PRO A 411 6.59 8.78 28.51
N LEU A 412 5.82 7.83 29.05
CA LEU A 412 4.45 7.53 28.67
C LEU A 412 3.55 8.64 29.20
N TYR A 413 2.82 9.33 28.31
CA TYR A 413 1.56 9.95 28.71
C TYR A 413 0.52 8.85 28.79
N VAL A 414 0.33 8.32 30.00
CA VAL A 414 -0.81 7.47 30.35
C VAL A 414 -2.00 8.41 30.55
N GLY A 415 -2.91 8.43 29.59
CA GLY A 415 -4.30 8.82 29.79
C GLY A 415 -5.13 7.54 29.80
N ASP A 416 -6.00 7.42 30.80
CA ASP A 416 -6.58 6.18 31.30
C ASP A 416 -7.16 5.23 30.25
N GLY A 417 -6.90 3.94 30.46
CA GLY A 417 -7.37 2.85 29.62
C GLY A 417 -8.88 2.71 29.64
N VAL A 418 -9.49 2.81 28.46
CA VAL A 418 -10.74 2.14 28.12
C VAL A 418 -10.61 1.57 26.73
N VAL A 419 -10.54 0.24 26.64
CA VAL A 419 -10.68 -0.50 25.37
C VAL A 419 -12.17 -0.52 25.05
N TYR A 420 -12.58 0.16 23.97
CA TYR A 420 -13.92 -0.01 23.42
C TYR A 420 -13.92 -1.09 22.34
N PRO A 421 -14.84 -2.08 22.39
CA PRO A 421 -15.12 -2.91 21.22
C PRO A 421 -15.87 -2.06 20.18
N MET A 422 -15.32 -1.95 18.97
CA MET A 422 -15.96 -1.24 17.87
C MET A 422 -17.12 -2.10 17.31
N ARG A 423 -18.34 -1.82 17.76
CA ARG A 423 -19.59 -2.13 17.06
C ARG A 423 -20.34 -0.81 16.89
N CYS A 424 -20.40 -0.28 15.69
CA CYS A 424 -21.32 0.81 15.36
C CYS A 424 -22.53 0.21 14.64
N TYR A 425 -23.64 0.11 15.36
CA TYR A 425 -24.98 0.10 14.75
C TYR A 425 -25.46 1.56 14.78
N ASP A 426 -25.83 2.12 13.63
CA ASP A 426 -26.66 3.33 13.56
C ASP A 426 -28.05 2.87 13.09
N GLU A 427 -28.97 2.71 14.03
CA GLU A 427 -30.41 2.86 13.76
C GLU A 427 -30.71 4.36 13.86
N ASP A 428 -31.04 5.00 12.74
CA ASP A 428 -31.87 6.21 12.64
C ASP A 428 -31.81 6.74 11.19
N ALA A 429 -32.47 6.03 10.25
CA ALA A 429 -32.64 6.51 8.88
C ALA A 429 -33.96 6.09 8.20
N GLU A 430 -34.95 5.57 8.93
CA GLU A 430 -36.25 5.14 8.36
C GLU A 430 -37.46 5.83 8.99
N ALA A 431 -37.49 7.16 8.94
CA ALA A 431 -38.74 7.90 9.07
C ALA A 431 -38.62 9.16 8.25
N LEU A 432 -39.12 9.17 7.01
CA LEU A 432 -39.54 10.37 6.25
C LEU A 432 -39.98 10.07 4.79
N LEU A 433 -40.64 8.93 4.51
CA LEU A 433 -41.24 8.67 3.21
C LEU A 433 -42.74 8.36 3.33
N GLY A 434 -43.57 9.27 2.81
CA GLY A 434 -44.99 9.02 2.61
C GLY A 434 -45.66 10.17 1.84
N GLY A 435 -46.18 9.86 0.64
CA GLY A 435 -47.16 10.69 -0.07
C GLY A 435 -46.99 10.78 -1.59
N GLU A 436 -47.66 9.89 -2.33
CA GLU A 436 -47.85 9.94 -3.80
C GLU A 436 -48.97 10.91 -4.20
N GLN A 437 -48.87 11.54 -5.39
CA GLN A 437 -50.00 11.81 -6.30
C GLN A 437 -49.56 12.18 -7.73
N GLN A 438 -50.41 11.80 -8.70
CA GLN A 438 -50.17 11.70 -10.15
C GLN A 438 -50.44 12.98 -10.98
N THR A 439 -49.90 12.99 -12.21
CA THR A 439 -50.46 13.43 -13.53
C THR A 439 -49.74 14.53 -14.35
N GLU A 440 -49.41 14.10 -15.59
CA GLU A 440 -49.38 14.76 -16.93
C GLU A 440 -48.24 15.70 -17.43
N ARG A 441 -47.84 15.45 -18.69
CA ARG A 441 -46.76 16.01 -19.55
C ARG A 441 -47.31 17.14 -20.45
N PRO A 442 -46.51 18.13 -20.97
CA PRO A 442 -45.57 17.90 -22.11
C PRO A 442 -44.34 18.88 -22.28
N GLY A 443 -43.37 18.49 -23.14
CA GLY A 443 -42.67 19.41 -24.06
C GLY A 443 -41.20 19.86 -23.84
N THR A 444 -40.24 19.06 -24.34
CA THR A 444 -38.95 19.36 -25.05
C THR A 444 -38.14 20.67 -24.85
N GLY A 445 -36.80 20.53 -24.69
CA GLY A 445 -35.80 21.55 -25.09
C GLY A 445 -34.36 21.29 -24.58
N ASN A 446 -33.41 21.06 -25.49
CA ASN A 446 -31.99 20.68 -25.27
C ASN A 446 -31.07 21.77 -24.71
N LEU A 447 -30.04 21.35 -23.95
CA LEU A 447 -28.75 22.04 -23.78
C LEU A 447 -27.66 21.00 -23.36
N GLN A 448 -27.31 20.13 -24.31
CA GLN A 448 -26.04 19.40 -24.33
C GLN A 448 -25.29 19.94 -25.54
N ASP A 449 -24.29 20.81 -25.34
CA ASP A 449 -23.26 21.10 -26.37
C ASP A 449 -22.10 21.98 -25.85
N TYR A 450 -21.79 22.01 -24.54
CA TYR A 450 -20.69 22.84 -24.02
C TYR A 450 -19.69 22.19 -23.05
N GLU A 451 -19.74 20.88 -22.79
CA GLU A 451 -18.77 20.23 -21.88
C GLU A 451 -17.96 19.06 -22.47
N ALA A 452 -18.01 18.84 -23.78
CA ALA A 452 -17.22 17.79 -24.44
C ALA A 452 -15.84 18.25 -24.95
N ALA A 453 -15.48 19.53 -24.83
CA ALA A 453 -14.28 20.09 -25.47
C ALA A 453 -13.07 20.33 -24.54
N THR A 454 -13.17 20.05 -23.24
CA THR A 454 -12.10 20.40 -22.27
C THR A 454 -11.40 19.20 -21.62
N PHE A 455 -11.75 17.96 -22.00
CA PHE A 455 -11.20 16.75 -21.36
C PHE A 455 -10.12 16.00 -22.17
N LEU A 456 -9.80 16.44 -23.38
CA LEU A 456 -8.84 15.76 -24.27
C LEU A 456 -7.51 16.51 -24.48
N ASN A 457 -7.27 17.64 -23.82
CA ASN A 457 -6.07 18.46 -24.10
C ASN A 457 -4.98 18.45 -23.01
N GLU A 458 -5.10 17.64 -21.96
CA GLU A 458 -4.08 17.56 -20.87
C GLU A 458 -3.28 16.24 -20.80
N TYR A 459 -3.48 15.30 -21.72
CA TYR A 459 -2.74 14.02 -21.73
C TYR A 459 -1.94 13.74 -23.02
N GLY A 460 -1.57 14.80 -23.75
CA GLY A 460 -0.87 14.69 -25.04
C GLY A 460 0.60 15.11 -25.10
N ASN A 461 1.21 15.63 -24.02
CA ASN A 461 2.56 16.23 -24.11
C ASN A 461 3.49 15.87 -22.96
N LEU A 462 3.75 14.57 -22.77
CA LEU A 462 4.88 14.07 -21.95
C LEU A 462 5.34 12.69 -22.46
N MET A 463 5.59 12.61 -23.76
CA MET A 463 6.41 11.58 -24.42
C MET A 463 7.09 12.24 -25.62
N HIS A 464 8.16 12.98 -25.34
CA HIS A 464 9.24 13.30 -26.26
C HIS A 464 10.54 13.48 -25.48
#